data_AF-K1YKB2-F1
#
_entry.id   AF-K1YKB2-F1
#
_cell.length_a   1.000
_cell.length_b   1.000
_cell.length_c   1.000
_cell.angle_alpha   90.00
_cell.angle_beta   90.00
_cell.angle_gamma   90.00
#
_symmetry.space_group_name_H-M   'P 1'
#
loop_
_entity.id
_entity.type
_entity.pdbx_description
1 polymer ?
#
loop_
_entity_poly.entity_id
_entity_poly.type
_entity_poly.pdbx_seq_one_letter_code
_entity_poly.pdbx_strand_id
1 'polypeptide(L)'
;MGMDAVTANLEGSFADKRRATSKSIAFRFDPKMIKTLQKYNFNLFTLANNHSFDMSVAGFKEGQANLKKAGISFYGQQYKITDDNLLVKQIGDFKFGLIGLDDTINKVTMTQIKPLIEKAKNQGAEIIMVNVHWGDEY
;
A
#
# COMPACT_ATOMS: atom_id res chain seq x y z
N MET A 1 -7.61 -2.67 -26.29
CA MET A 1 -6.99 -1.82 -25.26
C MET A 1 -7.27 -2.47 -23.92
N GLY A 2 -6.23 -2.90 -23.21
CA GLY A 2 -6.31 -3.52 -21.88
C GLY A 2 -5.69 -2.62 -20.82
N MET A 3 -5.87 -2.96 -19.55
CA MET A 3 -5.19 -2.33 -18.42
C MET A 3 -4.16 -3.31 -17.86
N ASP A 4 -2.89 -2.92 -17.79
CA ASP A 4 -1.81 -3.77 -17.23
C ASP A 4 -1.82 -3.79 -15.70
N ALA A 5 -2.19 -2.67 -15.07
CA ALA A 5 -2.39 -2.56 -13.64
C ALA A 5 -3.53 -1.58 -13.30
N VAL A 6 -4.33 -1.96 -12.30
CA VAL A 6 -5.27 -1.04 -11.64
C VAL A 6 -4.87 -1.01 -10.17
N THR A 7 -4.47 0.18 -9.72
CA THR A 7 -3.94 0.43 -8.39
C THR A 7 -4.77 1.44 -7.63
N ALA A 8 -4.80 1.33 -6.30
CA ALA A 8 -5.38 2.33 -5.41
C ALA A 8 -4.66 2.34 -4.04
N ASN A 9 -5.03 3.31 -3.20
CA ASN A 9 -4.73 3.27 -1.78
C ASN A 9 -5.76 2.40 -1.06
N LEU A 10 -5.30 1.37 -0.34
CA LEU A 10 -6.15 0.51 0.47
C LEU A 10 -6.19 1.06 1.90
N GLU A 11 -7.12 1.96 2.13
CA GLU A 11 -7.21 2.72 3.37
C GLU A 11 -7.38 1.85 4.63
N GLY A 12 -8.11 0.74 4.53
CA GLY A 12 -8.35 -0.19 5.62
C GLY A 12 -7.75 -1.57 5.35
N SER A 13 -7.27 -2.23 6.40
CA SER A 13 -6.79 -3.61 6.27
C SER A 13 -7.91 -4.60 5.98
N PHE A 14 -7.68 -5.54 5.05
CA PHE A 14 -8.49 -6.76 4.86
C PHE A 14 -8.25 -7.77 5.99
N ALA A 15 -8.61 -7.39 7.22
CA ALA A 15 -8.43 -8.22 8.41
C ALA A 15 -9.64 -9.15 8.62
N ASP A 16 -9.37 -10.36 9.11
CA ASP A 16 -10.41 -11.40 9.23
C ASP A 16 -11.45 -11.03 10.29
N LYS A 17 -11.04 -10.28 11.32
CA LYS A 17 -11.92 -9.82 12.41
C LYS A 17 -11.63 -8.39 12.83
N ARG A 18 -12.64 -7.75 13.39
CA ARG A 18 -12.49 -6.44 14.05
C ARG A 18 -11.61 -6.62 15.30
N ARG A 19 -10.71 -5.68 15.53
CA ARG A 19 -9.84 -5.63 16.71
C ARG A 19 -10.03 -4.29 17.42
N ALA A 20 -9.84 -4.30 18.74
CA ALA A 20 -9.94 -3.09 19.53
C ALA A 20 -8.83 -2.11 19.14
N THR A 21 -9.17 -0.82 19.14
CA THR A 21 -8.27 0.29 18.80
C THR A 21 -8.71 1.52 19.56
N SER A 22 -7.77 2.41 19.84
CA SER A 22 -8.02 3.70 20.50
C SER A 22 -8.53 4.79 19.55
N LYS A 23 -8.52 4.54 18.23
CA LYS A 23 -9.00 5.49 17.24
C LYS A 23 -10.52 5.63 17.28
N SER A 24 -11.00 6.87 17.14
CA SER A 24 -12.42 7.21 16.99
C SER A 24 -13.01 6.62 15.70
N ILE A 25 -12.25 6.68 14.60
CA ILE A 25 -12.57 6.09 13.31
C ILE A 25 -11.56 4.98 13.03
N ALA A 26 -12.08 3.78 12.78
CA ALA A 26 -11.25 2.62 12.50
C ALA A 26 -11.81 1.77 11.37
N PHE A 27 -11.00 1.55 10.34
CA PHE A 27 -11.36 0.81 9.16
C PHE A 27 -10.95 -0.66 9.24
N ARG A 28 -11.87 -1.50 8.77
CA ARG A 28 -11.66 -2.90 8.47
C ARG A 28 -12.43 -3.20 7.21
N PHE A 29 -11.77 -3.80 6.22
CA PHE A 29 -12.44 -4.32 5.05
C PHE A 29 -12.62 -5.84 5.18
N ASP A 30 -13.78 -6.34 4.76
CA ASP A 30 -14.04 -7.79 4.76
C ASP A 30 -13.22 -8.44 3.63
N PRO A 31 -12.35 -9.44 3.92
CA PRO A 31 -11.58 -10.14 2.89
C PRO A 31 -12.41 -10.72 1.75
N LYS A 32 -13.71 -10.99 1.96
CA LYS A 32 -14.62 -11.42 0.89
C LYS A 32 -14.73 -10.42 -0.25
N MET A 33 -14.52 -9.13 0.02
CA MET A 33 -14.58 -8.06 -0.99
C MET A 33 -13.39 -8.08 -1.96
N ILE A 34 -12.29 -8.77 -1.64
CA ILE A 34 -11.13 -8.89 -2.53
C ILE A 34 -11.56 -9.47 -3.88
N LYS A 35 -12.41 -10.50 -3.89
CA LYS A 35 -12.94 -11.09 -5.14
C LYS A 35 -13.72 -10.09 -5.99
N THR A 36 -14.43 -9.16 -5.36
CA THR A 36 -15.16 -8.09 -6.06
C THR A 36 -14.17 -7.12 -6.70
N LEU A 37 -13.11 -6.72 -5.99
CA LEU A 37 -12.09 -5.83 -6.53
C LEU A 37 -11.34 -6.46 -7.71
N GLN A 38 -11.06 -7.76 -7.64
CA GLN A 38 -10.45 -8.50 -8.77
C GLN A 38 -11.33 -8.50 -10.03
N LYS A 39 -12.66 -8.53 -9.90
CA LYS A 39 -13.57 -8.40 -11.06
C LYS A 39 -13.44 -7.04 -11.76
N TYR A 40 -13.00 -6.02 -11.05
CA TYR A 40 -12.69 -4.69 -11.59
C TYR A 40 -11.20 -4.50 -11.88
N ASN A 41 -10.43 -5.60 -11.98
CA ASN A 41 -9.01 -5.64 -12.32
C ASN A 41 -8.05 -4.99 -11.32
N PHE A 42 -8.48 -4.68 -10.10
CA PHE A 42 -7.55 -4.26 -9.05
C PHE A 42 -6.56 -5.38 -8.73
N ASN A 43 -5.28 -5.07 -8.91
CA ASN A 43 -4.18 -6.04 -8.78
C ASN A 43 -2.96 -5.50 -8.03
N LEU A 44 -3.04 -4.24 -7.57
CA LEU A 44 -1.98 -3.55 -6.84
C LEU A 44 -2.59 -2.57 -5.82
N PHE A 45 -2.04 -2.50 -4.61
CA PHE A 45 -2.42 -1.48 -3.63
C PHE A 45 -1.22 -0.85 -2.92
N THR A 46 -1.31 0.43 -2.60
CA THR A 46 -0.51 1.00 -1.49
C THR A 46 -1.24 0.80 -0.16
N LEU A 47 -0.48 0.47 0.87
CA LEU A 47 -0.89 0.36 2.28
C LEU A 47 -0.22 1.46 3.13
N ALA A 48 0.33 2.48 2.50
CA ALA A 48 0.88 3.64 3.18
C ALA A 48 -0.22 4.69 3.36
N ASN A 49 -0.92 4.58 4.49
CA ASN A 49 -1.95 5.50 4.94
C ASN A 49 -2.10 5.39 6.47
N ASN A 50 -2.78 6.34 7.07
CA ASN A 50 -3.02 6.40 8.52
C ASN A 50 -3.95 5.30 9.06
N HIS A 51 -4.64 4.51 8.23
CA HIS A 51 -5.63 3.54 8.70
C HIS A 51 -5.20 2.07 8.53
N SER A 52 -4.02 1.82 7.96
CA SER A 52 -3.53 0.47 7.68
C SER A 52 -3.34 -0.39 8.93
N PHE A 53 -3.03 0.18 10.09
CA PHE A 53 -2.86 -0.54 11.36
C PHE A 53 -4.06 -0.42 12.30
N ASP A 54 -5.21 0.04 11.84
CA ASP A 54 -6.42 0.16 12.67
C ASP A 54 -6.85 -1.17 13.31
N MET A 55 -6.57 -2.28 12.62
CA MET A 55 -6.80 -3.64 13.12
C MET A 55 -5.55 -4.22 13.80
N SER A 56 -4.72 -3.37 14.39
CA SER A 56 -3.40 -3.69 14.96
C SER A 56 -2.41 -4.27 13.94
N VAL A 57 -1.18 -4.51 14.41
CA VAL A 57 -0.14 -5.20 13.62
C VAL A 57 -0.61 -6.58 13.13
N ALA A 58 -1.46 -7.26 13.91
CA ALA A 58 -2.01 -8.55 13.50
C ALA A 58 -2.95 -8.41 12.30
N GLY A 59 -3.85 -7.42 12.31
CA GLY A 59 -4.77 -7.17 11.20
C GLY A 59 -4.08 -6.65 9.94
N PHE A 60 -3.02 -5.85 10.08
CA PHE A 60 -2.18 -5.45 8.95
C PHE A 60 -1.54 -6.67 8.27
N LYS A 61 -0.94 -7.58 9.06
CA LYS A 61 -0.35 -8.82 8.54
C LYS A 61 -1.38 -9.78 7.95
N GLU A 62 -2.56 -9.90 8.56
CA GLU A 62 -3.70 -10.63 7.99
C GLU A 62 -4.10 -10.06 6.64
N GLY A 63 -4.20 -8.73 6.51
CA GLY A 63 -4.48 -8.03 5.26
C GLY A 63 -3.46 -8.35 4.17
N GLN A 64 -2.17 -8.24 4.49
CA GLN A 64 -1.09 -8.61 3.58
C GLN A 64 -1.17 -10.08 3.14
N ALA A 65 -1.47 -10.99 4.07
CA ALA A 65 -1.63 -12.42 3.76
C ALA A 65 -2.84 -12.67 2.85
N ASN A 66 -3.96 -12.00 3.10
CA ASN A 66 -5.18 -12.08 2.30
C ASN A 66 -4.97 -11.55 0.88
N LEU A 67 -4.29 -10.40 0.72
CA LEU A 67 -3.89 -9.86 -0.59
C LEU A 67 -2.96 -10.82 -1.33
N LYS A 68 -1.92 -11.33 -0.65
CA LYS A 68 -0.97 -12.29 -1.22
C LYS A 68 -1.67 -13.57 -1.68
N LYS A 69 -2.59 -14.11 -0.88
CA LYS A 69 -3.39 -15.30 -1.23
C LYS A 69 -4.26 -15.06 -2.46
N ALA A 70 -4.72 -13.83 -2.66
CA ALA A 70 -5.48 -13.43 -3.85
C ALA A 70 -4.59 -13.09 -5.06
N GLY A 71 -3.26 -13.10 -4.93
CA GLY A 71 -2.35 -12.71 -6.00
C GLY A 71 -2.29 -11.20 -6.25
N ILE A 72 -2.74 -10.38 -5.30
CA ILE A 72 -2.68 -8.93 -5.38
C ILE A 72 -1.34 -8.45 -4.81
N SER A 73 -0.61 -7.65 -5.58
CA SER A 73 0.64 -7.04 -5.13
C SER A 73 0.34 -5.86 -4.21
N PHE A 74 1.26 -5.54 -3.29
CA PHE A 74 1.11 -4.39 -2.41
C PHE A 74 2.46 -3.83 -1.99
N TYR A 75 2.46 -2.59 -1.50
CA TYR A 75 3.62 -1.87 -0.96
C TYR A 75 3.14 -0.81 0.03
N GLY A 76 4.04 -0.26 0.81
CA GLY A 76 3.73 0.76 1.80
C GLY A 76 3.42 0.19 3.18
N GLN A 77 3.62 1.05 4.19
CA GLN A 77 3.10 0.89 5.54
C GLN A 77 2.89 2.27 6.16
N GLN A 78 2.11 2.31 7.23
CA GLN A 78 1.70 3.52 7.92
C GLN A 78 2.83 4.27 8.65
N TYR A 79 3.61 3.60 9.51
CA TYR A 79 4.40 4.33 10.52
C TYR A 79 5.85 4.62 10.13
N LYS A 80 6.39 3.89 9.16
CA LYS A 80 7.82 3.94 8.84
C LYS A 80 8.01 3.93 7.34
N ILE A 81 9.07 4.60 6.90
CA ILE A 81 9.57 4.54 5.53
C ILE A 81 10.74 3.56 5.53
N THR A 82 10.50 2.39 4.95
CA THR A 82 11.40 1.23 4.91
C THR A 82 11.36 0.61 3.52
N ASP A 83 12.03 -0.53 3.34
CA ASP A 83 11.99 -1.29 2.09
C ASP A 83 10.58 -1.73 1.69
N ASP A 84 9.69 -1.97 2.65
CA ASP A 84 8.29 -2.33 2.38
C ASP A 84 7.53 -1.22 1.65
N ASN A 85 8.01 0.03 1.70
CA ASN A 85 7.44 1.18 1.02
C ASN A 85 7.77 1.25 -0.47
N LEU A 86 8.65 0.37 -0.97
CA LEU A 86 9.02 0.28 -2.38
C LEU A 86 8.66 -1.09 -2.95
N LEU A 87 7.93 -1.11 -4.05
CA LEU A 87 7.77 -2.28 -4.91
C LEU A 87 8.32 -1.99 -6.30
N VAL A 88 9.30 -2.77 -6.75
CA VAL A 88 9.77 -2.74 -8.13
C VAL A 88 9.16 -3.91 -8.89
N LYS A 89 8.39 -3.63 -9.94
CA LYS A 89 7.58 -4.64 -10.65
C LYS A 89 7.46 -4.31 -12.14
N GLN A 90 7.51 -5.33 -12.99
CA GLN A 90 7.15 -5.22 -14.40
C GLN A 90 5.63 -5.00 -14.54
N ILE A 91 5.22 -3.95 -15.24
CA ILE A 91 3.83 -3.63 -15.56
C ILE A 91 3.77 -3.28 -17.05
N GLY A 92 3.14 -4.14 -17.85
CA GLY A 92 3.24 -4.07 -19.32
C GLY A 92 4.70 -4.16 -19.75
N ASP A 93 5.11 -3.25 -20.63
CA ASP A 93 6.47 -3.21 -21.19
C ASP A 93 7.50 -2.50 -20.29
N PHE A 94 7.07 -1.85 -19.20
CA PHE A 94 7.96 -1.06 -18.34
C PHE A 94 8.13 -1.66 -16.94
N LYS A 95 9.33 -1.50 -16.39
CA LYS A 95 9.60 -1.77 -14.98
C LYS A 95 9.30 -0.54 -14.13
N PHE A 96 8.32 -0.64 -13.24
CA PHE A 96 7.93 0.43 -12.33
C PHE A 96 8.60 0.30 -10.97
N GLY A 97 9.01 1.41 -10.38
CA GLY A 97 9.31 1.55 -8.95
C GLY A 97 8.18 2.32 -8.27
N LEU A 98 7.37 1.61 -7.48
CA LEU A 98 6.19 2.14 -6.81
C LEU A 98 6.52 2.44 -5.36
N ILE A 99 6.41 3.70 -4.95
CA ILE A 99 6.74 4.17 -3.60
C ILE A 99 5.48 4.63 -2.90
N GLY A 100 5.18 4.10 -1.71
CA GLY A 100 4.01 4.45 -0.91
C GLY A 100 4.41 5.14 0.40
N LEU A 101 3.87 6.32 0.66
CA LEU A 101 4.25 7.18 1.79
C LEU A 101 3.01 7.70 2.52
N ASP A 102 3.08 7.79 3.83
CA ASP A 102 2.07 8.42 4.69
C ASP A 102 2.68 9.66 5.37
N ASP A 103 2.14 10.84 5.07
CA ASP A 103 2.53 12.16 5.60
C ASP A 103 1.56 12.69 6.68
N THR A 104 0.50 11.93 6.99
CA THR A 104 -0.55 12.35 7.93
C THR A 104 -0.14 12.14 9.39
N ILE A 105 0.77 11.19 9.66
CA ILE A 105 1.25 10.89 11.03
C ILE A 105 2.63 11.47 11.27
N ASN A 106 3.59 11.11 10.42
CA ASN A 106 4.97 11.57 10.49
C ASN A 106 5.30 12.29 9.19
N LYS A 107 5.85 13.50 9.27
CA LYS A 107 6.22 14.23 8.07
C LYS A 107 7.28 13.49 7.28
N VAL A 108 6.97 13.26 6.01
CA VAL A 108 7.83 12.62 5.04
C VAL A 108 8.90 13.62 4.63
N THR A 109 10.16 13.20 4.70
CA THR A 109 11.30 14.05 4.34
C THR A 109 12.01 13.52 3.10
N MET A 110 12.67 14.43 2.37
CA MET A 110 13.46 14.05 1.19
C MET A 110 14.62 13.11 1.52
N THR A 111 15.14 13.12 2.75
CA THR A 111 16.19 12.18 3.19
C THR A 111 15.69 10.75 3.30
N GLN A 112 14.40 10.55 3.54
CA GLN A 112 13.76 9.22 3.56
C GLN A 112 13.36 8.76 2.16
N ILE A 113 12.95 9.67 1.28
CA ILE A 113 12.50 9.34 -0.09
C ILE A 113 13.68 9.03 -1.02
N LYS A 114 14.76 9.82 -0.98
CA LYS A 114 15.90 9.66 -1.90
C LYS A 114 16.46 8.23 -1.93
N PRO A 115 16.70 7.55 -0.79
CA PRO A 115 17.17 6.17 -0.79
C PRO A 115 16.22 5.20 -1.52
N LEU A 116 14.90 5.39 -1.40
CA LEU A 116 13.93 4.55 -2.11
C LEU A 116 13.94 4.79 -3.62
N ILE A 117 14.06 6.05 -4.06
CA ILE A 117 14.22 6.38 -5.48
C ILE A 117 15.49 5.75 -6.04
N GLU A 118 16.63 5.92 -5.37
CA GLU A 118 17.90 5.33 -5.81
C GLU A 118 17.84 3.80 -5.82
N LYS A 119 17.20 3.19 -4.81
CA LYS A 119 16.96 1.74 -4.80
C LYS A 119 16.09 1.28 -5.95
N ALA A 120 15.04 2.02 -6.31
CA ALA A 120 14.19 1.72 -7.46
C ALA A 120 15.00 1.76 -8.76
N LYS A 121 15.78 2.82 -8.98
CA LYS A 121 16.68 2.95 -10.14
C LYS A 121 17.69 1.79 -10.20
N ASN A 122 18.33 1.45 -9.08
CA ASN A 122 19.31 0.36 -9.01
C ASN A 122 18.69 -1.01 -9.28
N GLN A 123 17.39 -1.18 -9.02
CA GLN A 123 16.64 -2.38 -9.38
C GLN A 123 16.12 -2.34 -10.83
N GLY A 124 16.48 -1.33 -11.61
CA GLY A 124 16.16 -1.18 -13.02
C GLY A 124 14.78 -0.59 -13.29
N ALA A 125 14.18 0.13 -12.34
CA ALA A 125 12.94 0.85 -12.60
C ALA A 125 13.15 1.92 -13.68
N GLU A 126 12.35 1.86 -14.73
CA GLU A 126 12.31 2.82 -15.84
C GLU A 126 11.37 3.98 -15.52
N ILE A 127 10.29 3.68 -14.78
CA ILE A 127 9.30 4.65 -14.33
C ILE A 127 9.20 4.55 -12.81
N ILE A 128 9.29 5.68 -12.11
CA ILE A 128 9.11 5.73 -10.65
C ILE A 128 7.84 6.52 -10.35
N MET A 129 6.91 5.89 -9.64
CA MET A 129 5.64 6.50 -9.21
C MET A 129 5.64 6.59 -7.69
N VAL A 130 5.39 7.79 -7.17
CA VAL A 130 5.33 8.05 -5.73
C VAL A 130 3.88 8.40 -5.36
N ASN A 131 3.28 7.59 -4.49
CA ASN A 131 1.96 7.79 -3.92
C ASN A 131 2.12 8.28 -2.49
N VAL A 132 1.71 9.52 -2.24
CA VAL A 132 1.75 10.16 -0.93
C VAL A 132 0.32 10.28 -0.42
N HIS A 133 0.05 9.70 0.75
CA HIS A 133 -1.17 9.92 1.52
C HIS A 133 -0.92 11.12 2.46
N TRP A 134 -1.69 12.20 2.30
CA TRP A 134 -1.41 13.49 2.96
C TRP A 134 -2.69 14.31 3.12
N GLY A 135 -2.63 15.29 4.03
CA GLY A 135 -3.75 16.19 4.33
C GLY A 135 -4.03 16.24 5.83
N ASP A 136 -4.86 17.21 6.23
CA ASP A 136 -5.46 17.21 7.57
C ASP A 136 -6.66 16.28 7.55
N GLU A 137 -6.47 15.11 8.14
CA GLU A 137 -7.46 14.05 8.25
C GLU A 137 -7.87 13.87 9.73
N TYR A 138 -9.09 13.39 9.93
CA TYR A 138 -9.89 13.30 11.17
C TYR A 138 -9.15 13.22 12.53
#